data_AF-A0A1G2CWA9-F1
#
_entry.id   AF-A0A1G2CWA9-F1
#
_cell.length_a   1.000
_cell.length_b   1.000
_cell.length_c   1.000
_cell.angle_alpha   90.00
_cell.angle_beta   90.00
_cell.angle_gamma   90.00
#
_symmetry.space_group_name_H-M   'P 1'
#
loop_
_entity.id
_entity.type
_entity.pdbx_description
1 polymer ?
#
loop_
_entity_poly.entity_id
_entity_poly.type
_entity_poly.pdbx_seq_one_letter_code
_entity_poly.pdbx_strand_id
1 'polypeptide(L)'
;MDIKDIFPEDGKVQRIYCENCGQSMVLKYFDFNELVSGINISIQALPYLFCGSCDLKYFPDHSRFVIIHLHQKALEEHRDTIFSNRRKIVEDLGFTKVKFIYDADDYYYIPGLQRDHNSGFLTPVFFKKSVLLKFQNHSDYRVRFASKTYGSIYSGKDFDISFGVNKSGKVIMWLGDMATLDESEQYYLRSENIESDHDIGSEFYDGQIEVKFTDYTPEDKLINARSVFLEFCTKEFGLEVSHLTNETIQSISKLNPPVLHTEKEQKDIVDLLNKINIESLDVSNLGAIIIKLGGDPKNLGGLKRIELLFSLKFPKKDVHKIVSPLFVLYDLRVNLLHAVSDEKKFEALVSVCQRLGIPEGSSFDAIYPELIRQLTNCFYQLVD
;
A
#
# COMPACT_ATOMS: atom_id res chain seq x y z
N MET A 1 22.37 -21.99 25.79
CA MET A 1 21.30 -21.01 26.03
C MET A 1 20.81 -21.15 27.47
N ASP A 2 20.54 -20.06 28.17
CA ASP A 2 19.87 -20.14 29.48
C ASP A 2 18.36 -20.24 29.27
N ILE A 3 17.66 -21.03 30.09
CA ILE A 3 16.21 -21.18 30.01
C ILE A 3 15.51 -19.84 30.28
N LYS A 4 16.14 -18.97 31.07
CA LYS A 4 15.66 -17.61 31.35
C LYS A 4 15.55 -16.75 30.09
N ASP A 5 16.43 -16.97 29.11
CA ASP A 5 16.43 -16.21 27.84
C ASP A 5 15.23 -16.57 26.95
N ILE A 6 14.59 -17.73 27.19
CA ILE A 6 13.41 -18.19 26.45
C ILE A 6 12.12 -17.58 27.01
N PHE A 7 12.06 -17.30 28.32
CA PHE A 7 10.87 -16.68 28.90
C PHE A 7 10.60 -15.31 28.26
N PRO A 8 9.34 -14.99 27.94
CA PRO A 8 8.97 -13.63 27.55
C PRO A 8 9.38 -12.62 28.62
N GLU A 9 9.79 -11.43 28.22
CA GLU A 9 10.09 -10.34 29.15
C GLU A 9 8.78 -9.82 29.76
N ASP A 10 8.76 -9.66 31.08
CA ASP A 10 7.57 -9.16 31.80
C ASP A 10 7.09 -7.81 31.25
N GLY A 11 5.81 -7.74 30.90
CA GLY A 11 5.16 -6.54 30.37
C GLY A 11 5.50 -6.21 28.91
N LYS A 12 6.34 -6.99 28.23
CA LYS A 12 6.68 -6.79 26.82
C LYS A 12 5.80 -7.68 25.95
N VAL A 13 4.88 -7.06 25.21
CA VAL A 13 4.07 -7.75 24.22
C VAL A 13 4.93 -8.09 23.01
N GLN A 14 4.89 -9.34 22.58
CA GLN A 14 5.55 -9.77 21.34
C GLN A 14 4.90 -9.08 20.13
N ARG A 15 5.74 -8.63 19.19
CA ARG A 15 5.31 -7.97 17.95
C ARG A 15 5.96 -8.62 16.74
N ILE A 16 5.43 -8.34 15.56
CA ILE A 16 6.00 -8.81 14.29
C ILE A 16 7.26 -8.03 13.86
N TYR A 17 7.68 -6.98 14.57
CA TYR A 17 8.84 -6.16 14.18
C TYR A 17 10.12 -6.55 14.90
N CYS A 18 11.22 -6.56 14.16
CA CYS A 18 12.56 -6.77 14.69
C CYS A 18 12.95 -5.63 15.64
N GLU A 19 13.36 -5.97 16.86
CA GLU A 19 13.74 -4.97 17.87
C GLU A 19 14.99 -4.17 17.49
N ASN A 20 15.85 -4.72 16.62
CA ASN A 20 17.08 -4.08 16.18
C ASN A 20 16.87 -3.04 15.05
N CYS A 21 15.95 -3.27 14.11
CA CYS A 21 15.81 -2.43 12.90
C CYS A 21 14.39 -1.97 12.59
N GLY A 22 13.39 -2.39 13.37
CA GLY A 22 11.98 -2.04 13.18
C GLY A 22 11.31 -2.66 11.96
N GLN A 23 12.01 -3.47 11.15
CA GLN A 23 11.42 -4.14 9.98
C GLN A 23 10.52 -5.30 10.41
N SER A 24 9.40 -5.48 9.71
CA SER A 24 8.54 -6.64 9.89
C SER A 24 9.31 -7.94 9.61
N MET A 25 9.06 -8.92 10.47
CA MET A 25 9.62 -10.26 10.41
C MET A 25 8.65 -11.20 9.70
N VAL A 26 9.19 -12.28 9.16
CA VAL A 26 8.45 -13.32 8.44
C VAL A 26 8.50 -14.60 9.25
N LEU A 27 7.38 -15.30 9.40
CA LEU A 27 7.37 -16.59 10.08
C LEU A 27 8.06 -17.65 9.20
N LYS A 28 8.97 -18.41 9.79
CA LYS A 28 9.75 -19.47 9.15
C LYS A 28 9.86 -20.67 10.09
N TYR A 29 10.43 -21.76 9.59
CA TYR A 29 10.59 -23.01 10.32
C TYR A 29 12.05 -23.48 10.28
N PHE A 30 12.53 -24.06 11.37
CA PHE A 30 13.85 -24.69 11.43
C PHE A 30 13.89 -25.83 12.44
N ASP A 31 14.88 -26.70 12.29
CA ASP A 31 15.14 -27.74 13.29
C ASP A 31 15.95 -27.14 14.44
N PHE A 32 15.30 -26.96 15.58
CA PHE A 32 15.90 -26.46 16.81
C PHE A 32 16.67 -27.60 17.47
N ASN A 33 17.97 -27.43 17.68
CA ASN A 33 18.83 -28.42 18.31
C ASN A 33 19.82 -27.69 19.22
N GLU A 34 19.43 -27.41 20.45
CA GLU A 34 20.18 -26.54 21.36
C GLU A 34 20.30 -27.15 22.76
N LEU A 35 21.43 -26.83 23.42
CA LEU A 35 21.62 -27.08 24.84
C LEU A 35 21.01 -25.93 25.65
N VAL A 36 19.90 -26.22 26.33
CA VAL A 36 19.15 -25.26 27.15
C VAL A 36 19.30 -25.64 28.62
N SER A 37 20.06 -24.83 29.38
CA SER A 37 20.34 -25.05 30.81
C SER A 37 20.71 -26.49 31.20
N GLY A 38 21.51 -27.16 30.37
CA GLY A 38 21.98 -28.52 30.62
C GLY A 38 21.13 -29.64 30.01
N ILE A 39 20.00 -29.32 29.36
CA ILE A 39 19.17 -30.29 28.63
C ILE A 39 19.33 -30.08 27.12
N ASN A 40 19.62 -31.15 26.39
CA ASN A 40 19.63 -31.16 24.93
C ASN A 40 18.18 -31.24 24.42
N ILE A 41 17.69 -30.15 23.83
CA ILE A 41 16.33 -30.08 23.28
C ILE A 41 16.42 -30.09 21.75
N SER A 42 15.74 -31.06 21.15
CA SER A 42 15.60 -31.18 19.70
C SER A 42 14.14 -31.08 19.29
N ILE A 43 13.80 -30.10 18.46
CA ILE A 43 12.44 -29.88 17.93
C ILE A 43 12.51 -29.72 16.42
N GLN A 44 11.88 -30.63 15.69
CA GLN A 44 11.78 -30.53 14.22
C GLN A 44 10.79 -29.43 13.82
N ALA A 45 11.15 -28.64 12.80
CA ALA A 45 10.32 -27.59 12.21
C ALA A 45 9.69 -26.60 13.23
N LEU A 46 10.45 -26.17 14.23
CA LEU A 46 10.04 -25.15 15.19
C LEU A 46 9.80 -23.79 14.48
N PRO A 47 8.64 -23.14 14.66
CA PRO A 47 8.38 -21.85 14.07
C PRO A 47 9.19 -20.73 14.74
N TYR A 48 9.68 -19.79 13.94
CA TYR A 48 10.40 -18.60 14.40
C TYR A 48 10.12 -17.40 13.50
N LEU A 49 10.23 -16.20 14.06
CA LEU A 49 10.15 -14.94 13.33
C LEU A 49 11.54 -14.57 12.84
N PHE A 50 11.66 -14.34 11.53
CA PHE A 50 12.92 -14.03 10.86
C PHE A 50 12.95 -12.59 10.35
N CYS A 51 13.97 -11.84 10.74
CA CYS A 51 14.22 -10.52 10.17
C CYS A 51 15.16 -10.63 8.96
N GLY A 52 14.62 -10.43 7.75
CA GLY A 52 15.43 -10.45 6.51
C GLY A 52 16.49 -9.36 6.40
N SER A 53 16.37 -8.27 7.17
CA SER A 53 17.32 -7.14 7.12
C SER A 53 18.52 -7.31 8.06
N CYS A 54 18.34 -8.01 9.18
CA CYS A 54 19.40 -8.19 10.19
C CYS A 54 19.84 -9.65 10.35
N ASP A 55 19.19 -10.59 9.65
CA ASP A 55 19.41 -12.03 9.78
C ASP A 55 19.18 -12.56 11.22
N LEU A 56 18.39 -11.82 12.01
CA LEU A 56 18.06 -12.17 13.39
C LEU A 56 16.82 -13.07 13.47
N LYS A 57 16.82 -13.96 14.47
CA LYS A 57 15.75 -14.93 14.75
C LYS A 57 15.12 -14.63 16.11
N TYR A 58 13.80 -14.66 16.17
CA TYR A 58 13.03 -14.47 17.38
C TYR A 58 12.05 -15.63 17.53
N PHE A 59 11.84 -16.11 18.75
CA PHE A 59 10.85 -17.16 18.99
C PHE A 59 9.47 -16.54 19.27
N PRO A 60 8.42 -16.89 18.49
CA PRO A 60 7.03 -16.70 18.87
C PRO A 60 6.75 -17.21 20.28
N ASP A 61 5.79 -16.61 20.98
CA ASP A 61 5.44 -17.01 22.35
C ASP A 61 5.08 -18.49 22.44
N HIS A 62 4.32 -19.02 21.48
CA HIS A 62 4.04 -20.47 21.41
C HIS A 62 5.30 -21.33 21.30
N SER A 63 6.27 -20.93 20.46
CA SER A 63 7.54 -21.64 20.34
C SER A 63 8.33 -21.59 21.64
N ARG A 64 8.34 -20.44 22.34
CA ARG A 64 8.95 -20.29 23.67
C ARG A 64 8.31 -21.23 24.68
N PHE A 65 6.98 -21.25 24.75
CA PHE A 65 6.25 -22.11 25.68
C PHE A 65 6.48 -23.60 25.42
N VAL A 66 6.59 -24.02 24.16
CA VAL A 66 6.95 -25.40 23.81
C VAL A 66 8.35 -25.75 24.32
N ILE A 67 9.35 -24.88 24.13
CA ILE A 67 10.71 -25.11 24.64
C ILE A 67 10.69 -25.19 26.18
N ILE A 68 10.01 -24.26 26.86
CA ILE A 68 9.88 -24.24 28.33
C ILE A 68 9.22 -25.52 28.84
N HIS A 69 8.12 -25.94 28.22
CA HIS A 69 7.40 -27.15 28.60
C HIS A 69 8.26 -28.40 28.43
N LEU A 70 8.97 -28.54 27.30
CA LEU A 70 9.85 -29.68 27.06
C LEU A 70 11.04 -29.70 28.04
N HIS A 71 11.58 -28.53 28.37
CA HIS A 71 12.63 -28.40 29.37
C HIS A 71 12.13 -28.85 30.76
N GLN A 72 10.96 -28.36 31.21
CA GLN A 72 10.36 -28.77 32.48
C GLN A 72 10.10 -30.27 32.52
N LYS A 73 9.51 -30.83 31.46
CA LYS A 73 9.25 -32.26 31.35
C LYS A 73 10.53 -33.10 31.44
N ALA A 74 11.61 -32.67 30.79
CA ALA A 74 12.90 -33.37 30.87
C ALA A 74 13.48 -33.37 32.29
N LEU A 75 13.34 -32.27 33.04
CA LEU A 75 13.75 -32.21 34.45
C LEU A 75 12.94 -33.15 35.33
N GLU A 76 11.61 -33.15 35.18
CA GLU A 76 10.69 -34.03 35.91
C GLU A 76 10.96 -35.52 35.64
N GLU A 77 11.31 -35.85 34.39
CA GLU A 77 11.63 -37.21 33.96
C GLU A 77 13.10 -37.59 34.16
N HIS A 78 13.92 -36.70 34.74
CA HIS A 78 15.37 -36.85 34.95
C HIS A 78 16.14 -37.23 33.67
N ARG A 79 15.79 -36.62 32.53
CA ARG A 79 16.46 -36.83 31.24
C ARG A 79 17.33 -35.62 30.89
N ASP A 80 18.49 -35.91 30.31
CA ASP A 80 19.41 -34.91 29.76
C ASP A 80 19.10 -34.54 28.30
N THR A 81 18.20 -35.28 27.66
CA THR A 81 17.86 -35.14 26.24
C THR A 81 16.37 -35.35 26.03
N ILE A 82 15.75 -34.47 25.25
CA ILE A 82 14.35 -34.59 24.83
C ILE A 82 14.20 -34.24 23.35
N PHE A 83 13.43 -35.06 22.64
CA PHE A 83 13.11 -34.88 21.24
C PHE A 83 11.60 -34.70 21.07
N SER A 84 11.21 -33.73 20.24
CA SER A 84 9.83 -33.51 19.84
C SER A 84 9.75 -33.34 18.33
N ASN A 85 8.88 -34.12 17.69
CA ASN A 85 8.52 -33.85 16.30
C ASN A 85 7.26 -32.98 16.30
N ARG A 86 7.38 -31.73 15.83
CA ARG A 86 6.25 -30.83 15.72
C ARG A 86 5.26 -31.40 14.70
N ARG A 87 4.00 -31.51 15.11
CA ARG A 87 2.90 -31.76 14.17
C ARG A 87 2.39 -30.40 13.68
N LYS A 88 2.45 -30.18 12.36
CA LYS A 88 1.83 -29.00 11.73
C LYS A 88 0.37 -28.92 12.13
N ILE A 89 -0.11 -27.72 12.46
CA ILE A 89 -1.52 -27.51 12.79
C ILE A 89 -2.30 -27.59 11.48
N VAL A 90 -3.16 -28.60 11.37
CA VAL A 90 -4.06 -28.78 10.23
C VAL A 90 -5.47 -28.68 10.78
N GLU A 91 -5.91 -27.44 10.97
CA GLU A 91 -7.21 -27.12 11.52
C GLU A 91 -8.04 -26.42 10.44
N ASP A 92 -9.27 -26.90 10.22
CA ASP A 92 -10.28 -26.16 9.47
C ASP A 92 -10.97 -25.21 10.44
N LEU A 93 -10.63 -23.93 10.35
CA LEU A 93 -11.12 -22.89 11.25
C LEU A 93 -12.59 -22.52 10.96
N GLY A 94 -13.20 -23.07 9.89
CA GLY A 94 -14.65 -23.20 9.78
C GLY A 94 -15.46 -21.91 9.62
N PHE A 95 -14.89 -20.85 9.06
CA PHE A 95 -15.55 -19.55 8.92
C PHE A 95 -16.38 -19.40 7.63
N THR A 96 -15.87 -19.92 6.52
CA THR A 96 -16.40 -19.63 5.18
C THR A 96 -17.17 -20.83 4.62
N LYS A 97 -18.12 -20.57 3.71
CA LYS A 97 -18.84 -21.64 2.99
C LYS A 97 -17.94 -22.32 1.97
N VAL A 98 -17.05 -21.54 1.37
CA VAL A 98 -16.04 -22.00 0.42
C VAL A 98 -14.75 -22.33 1.18
N LYS A 99 -14.11 -23.46 0.84
CA LYS A 99 -12.85 -23.88 1.49
C LYS A 99 -11.66 -23.15 0.90
N PHE A 100 -11.12 -22.17 1.63
CA PHE A 100 -9.87 -21.48 1.29
C PHE A 100 -8.64 -22.27 1.71
N ILE A 101 -7.53 -21.98 1.04
CA ILE A 101 -6.17 -22.36 1.40
C ILE A 101 -5.63 -21.26 2.33
N TYR A 102 -5.24 -21.66 3.53
CA TYR A 102 -4.57 -20.85 4.53
C TYR A 102 -3.71 -21.75 5.41
N ASP A 103 -2.75 -21.17 6.13
CA ASP A 103 -1.95 -21.89 7.11
C ASP A 103 -2.40 -21.53 8.53
N ALA A 104 -2.86 -22.51 9.29
CA ALA A 104 -3.25 -22.29 10.68
C ALA A 104 -2.06 -21.82 11.53
N ASP A 105 -0.83 -22.16 11.15
CA ASP A 105 0.37 -21.70 11.85
C ASP A 105 0.49 -20.16 11.84
N ASP A 106 -0.03 -19.49 10.80
CA ASP A 106 -0.03 -18.03 10.77
C ASP A 106 -0.84 -17.45 11.93
N TYR A 107 -2.03 -17.99 12.17
CA TYR A 107 -2.91 -17.55 13.25
C TYR A 107 -2.30 -17.79 14.64
N TYR A 108 -1.61 -18.91 14.83
CA TYR A 108 -1.06 -19.28 16.14
C TYR A 108 0.31 -18.68 16.44
N TYR A 109 1.16 -18.47 15.43
CA TYR A 109 2.56 -18.07 15.64
C TYR A 109 2.87 -16.64 15.19
N ILE A 110 2.01 -15.99 14.38
CA ILE A 110 2.18 -14.56 14.11
C ILE A 110 1.57 -13.76 15.26
N PRO A 111 2.33 -12.82 15.86
CA PRO A 111 1.88 -12.08 17.04
C PRO A 111 0.57 -11.33 16.81
N GLY A 112 -0.27 -11.27 17.84
CA GLY A 112 -1.51 -10.47 17.85
C GLY A 112 -2.70 -11.06 17.08
N LEU A 113 -2.55 -12.20 16.38
CA LEU A 113 -3.64 -12.81 15.63
C LEU A 113 -4.51 -13.73 16.50
N GLN A 114 -3.89 -14.54 17.37
CA GLN A 114 -4.63 -15.43 18.25
C GLN A 114 -5.44 -14.65 19.30
N ARG A 115 -6.69 -15.10 19.51
CA ARG A 115 -7.62 -14.48 20.46
C ARG A 115 -8.59 -15.50 21.06
N ASP A 116 -9.10 -15.18 22.26
CA ASP A 116 -9.97 -16.07 23.04
C ASP A 116 -11.41 -16.19 22.48
N HIS A 117 -11.78 -15.33 21.54
CA HIS A 117 -13.10 -15.30 20.93
C HIS A 117 -12.98 -15.33 19.40
N ASN A 118 -13.96 -15.93 18.71
CA ASN A 118 -13.92 -16.10 17.26
C ASN A 118 -12.55 -16.67 16.81
N SER A 119 -12.16 -17.80 17.41
CA SER A 119 -10.84 -18.40 17.17
C SER A 119 -10.65 -18.69 15.69
N GLY A 120 -9.55 -18.20 15.11
CA GLY A 120 -9.21 -18.35 13.70
C GLY A 120 -9.72 -17.23 12.79
N PHE A 121 -10.47 -16.26 13.31
CA PHE A 121 -11.02 -15.18 12.48
C PHE A 121 -9.92 -14.33 11.82
N LEU A 122 -8.86 -13.99 12.58
CA LEU A 122 -7.72 -13.20 12.09
C LEU A 122 -6.70 -14.08 11.34
N THR A 123 -7.10 -15.25 10.85
CA THR A 123 -6.22 -16.06 10.01
C THR A 123 -6.01 -15.34 8.68
N PRO A 124 -4.76 -15.03 8.30
CA PRO A 124 -4.49 -14.40 7.02
C PRO A 124 -4.74 -15.38 5.89
N VAL A 125 -5.52 -14.95 4.91
CA VAL A 125 -5.73 -15.66 3.66
C VAL A 125 -5.05 -14.87 2.55
N PHE A 126 -4.23 -15.56 1.75
CA PHE A 126 -3.39 -14.93 0.74
C PHE A 126 -3.99 -15.09 -0.66
N PHE A 127 -3.84 -14.05 -1.46
CA PHE A 127 -4.35 -13.98 -2.83
C PHE A 127 -3.30 -13.38 -3.76
N LYS A 128 -3.39 -13.75 -5.05
CA LYS A 128 -2.68 -13.03 -6.11
C LYS A 128 -3.16 -11.57 -6.14
N LYS A 129 -2.27 -10.66 -6.51
CA LYS A 129 -2.61 -9.23 -6.68
C LYS A 129 -3.75 -9.00 -7.68
N SER A 130 -3.92 -9.91 -8.65
CA SER A 130 -5.00 -9.92 -9.64
C SER A 130 -6.41 -10.02 -9.05
N VAL A 131 -6.56 -10.45 -7.80
CA VAL A 131 -7.86 -10.50 -7.11
C VAL A 131 -8.56 -9.14 -7.06
N LEU A 132 -7.81 -8.04 -7.07
CA LEU A 132 -8.38 -6.70 -7.03
C LEU A 132 -8.99 -6.26 -8.37
N LEU A 133 -8.66 -6.92 -9.49
CA LEU A 133 -9.07 -6.48 -10.82
C LEU A 133 -10.58 -6.48 -11.01
N LYS A 134 -11.29 -7.52 -10.54
CA LYS A 134 -12.75 -7.57 -10.64
C LYS A 134 -13.35 -6.36 -9.91
N PHE A 135 -12.92 -6.13 -8.68
CA PHE A 135 -13.45 -5.07 -7.82
C PHE A 135 -13.13 -3.66 -8.33
N GLN A 136 -12.00 -3.48 -9.01
CA GLN A 136 -11.64 -2.19 -9.61
C GLN A 136 -12.43 -1.88 -10.90
N ASN A 137 -12.80 -2.89 -11.67
CA ASN A 137 -13.38 -2.71 -13.01
C ASN A 137 -14.91 -2.86 -13.05
N HIS A 138 -15.53 -3.40 -11.99
CA HIS A 138 -16.97 -3.64 -11.95
C HIS A 138 -17.69 -2.50 -11.22
N SER A 139 -18.79 -2.00 -11.79
CA SER A 139 -19.51 -0.80 -11.31
C SER A 139 -20.05 -0.89 -9.89
N ASP A 140 -20.36 -2.10 -9.43
CA ASP A 140 -20.98 -2.34 -8.13
C ASP A 140 -19.98 -2.27 -6.97
N TYR A 141 -18.70 -2.19 -7.29
CA TYR A 141 -17.60 -2.19 -6.34
C TYR A 141 -16.80 -0.90 -6.41
N ARG A 142 -16.21 -0.54 -5.27
CA ARG A 142 -15.20 0.51 -5.19
C ARG A 142 -14.04 0.01 -4.37
N VAL A 143 -12.85 0.04 -4.95
CA VAL A 143 -11.60 -0.16 -4.21
C VAL A 143 -11.11 1.20 -3.75
N ARG A 144 -10.67 1.30 -2.49
CA ARG A 144 -10.02 2.50 -1.95
C ARG A 144 -8.83 2.12 -1.10
N PHE A 145 -7.69 2.74 -1.37
CA PHE A 145 -6.52 2.64 -0.51
C PHE A 145 -6.61 3.67 0.62
N ALA A 146 -6.40 3.23 1.85
CA ALA A 146 -6.23 4.10 3.02
C ALA A 146 -4.75 4.51 3.18
N SER A 147 -3.84 3.65 2.71
CA SER A 147 -2.40 3.84 2.71
C SER A 147 -1.75 3.05 1.57
N LYS A 148 -0.42 2.94 1.53
CA LYS A 148 0.27 2.27 0.39
C LYS A 148 -0.01 0.77 0.33
N THR A 149 -0.23 0.15 1.48
CA THR A 149 -0.38 -1.30 1.64
C THR A 149 -1.63 -1.71 2.41
N TYR A 150 -2.54 -0.78 2.69
CA TYR A 150 -3.86 -1.05 3.29
C TYR A 150 -4.96 -0.39 2.44
N GLY A 151 -5.95 -1.18 2.02
CA GLY A 151 -7.17 -0.68 1.41
C GLY A 151 -8.42 -1.44 1.84
N SER A 152 -9.54 -1.04 1.27
CA SER A 152 -10.83 -1.69 1.46
C SER A 152 -11.59 -1.78 0.13
N ILE A 153 -12.33 -2.88 -0.02
CA ILE A 153 -13.28 -3.10 -1.10
C ILE A 153 -14.66 -2.83 -0.53
N TYR A 154 -15.33 -1.83 -1.09
CA TYR A 154 -16.70 -1.44 -0.76
C TYR A 154 -17.63 -2.02 -1.80
N SER A 155 -18.73 -2.60 -1.37
CA SER A 155 -19.86 -2.91 -2.25
C SER A 155 -21.00 -1.93 -1.98
N GLY A 156 -21.83 -1.65 -2.99
CA GLY A 156 -23.09 -0.93 -2.76
C GLY A 156 -24.11 -1.69 -1.89
N LYS A 157 -23.73 -2.83 -1.31
CA LYS A 157 -24.58 -3.78 -0.57
C LYS A 157 -23.95 -4.10 0.78
N ASP A 158 -24.03 -3.18 1.75
CA ASP A 158 -23.77 -3.35 3.20
C ASP A 158 -22.50 -4.10 3.67
N PHE A 159 -21.58 -4.50 2.79
CA PHE A 159 -20.33 -5.16 3.16
C PHE A 159 -19.12 -4.42 2.59
N ASP A 160 -18.13 -4.29 3.47
CA ASP A 160 -16.81 -3.76 3.20
C ASP A 160 -15.78 -4.78 3.69
N ILE A 161 -14.84 -5.19 2.83
CA ILE A 161 -13.72 -6.05 3.23
C ILE A 161 -12.41 -5.29 3.16
N SER A 162 -11.67 -5.31 4.25
CA SER A 162 -10.32 -4.73 4.32
C SER A 162 -9.30 -5.70 3.76
N PHE A 163 -8.24 -5.16 3.16
CA PHE A 163 -7.14 -5.95 2.63
C PHE A 163 -5.78 -5.27 2.83
N GLY A 164 -4.75 -6.10 3.00
CA GLY A 164 -3.35 -5.70 2.99
C GLY A 164 -2.64 -6.11 1.70
N VAL A 165 -1.49 -5.48 1.43
CA VAL A 165 -0.55 -5.93 0.41
C VAL A 165 0.82 -6.11 1.06
N ASN A 166 1.36 -7.33 1.04
CA ASN A 166 2.68 -7.61 1.62
C ASN A 166 3.83 -7.21 0.69
N LYS A 167 5.07 -7.37 1.15
CA LYS A 167 6.29 -7.03 0.39
C LYS A 167 6.43 -7.83 -0.92
N SER A 168 5.89 -9.04 -0.97
CA SER A 168 5.83 -9.88 -2.16
C SER A 168 4.71 -9.50 -3.13
N GLY A 169 3.91 -8.48 -2.80
CA GLY A 169 2.76 -8.04 -3.60
C GLY A 169 1.53 -8.95 -3.49
N LYS A 170 1.51 -9.89 -2.54
CA LYS A 170 0.32 -10.72 -2.26
C LYS A 170 -0.71 -9.89 -1.51
N VAL A 171 -1.98 -10.11 -1.83
CA VAL A 171 -3.11 -9.50 -1.12
C VAL A 171 -3.49 -10.38 0.05
N ILE A 172 -3.74 -9.78 1.21
CA ILE A 172 -4.09 -10.47 2.45
C ILE A 172 -5.46 -9.98 2.91
N MET A 173 -6.34 -10.90 3.27
CA MET A 173 -7.62 -10.61 3.93
C MET A 173 -7.78 -11.53 5.14
N TRP A 174 -8.56 -11.11 6.14
CA TRP A 174 -8.88 -11.99 7.26
C TRP A 174 -9.96 -13.00 6.87
N LEU A 175 -9.73 -14.27 7.24
CA LEU A 175 -10.67 -15.36 7.00
C LEU A 175 -12.07 -15.04 7.54
N GLY A 176 -12.14 -14.42 8.72
CA GLY A 176 -13.38 -14.03 9.35
C GLY A 176 -14.15 -12.94 8.63
N ASP A 177 -13.46 -11.94 8.06
CA ASP A 177 -14.12 -10.89 7.26
C ASP A 177 -14.70 -11.48 5.98
N MET A 178 -13.99 -12.41 5.35
CA MET A 178 -14.46 -13.09 4.15
C MET A 178 -15.72 -13.94 4.38
N ALA A 179 -15.97 -14.40 5.62
CA ALA A 179 -17.17 -15.16 5.96
C ALA A 179 -18.46 -14.34 5.81
N THR A 180 -18.35 -13.02 5.89
CA THR A 180 -19.48 -12.09 5.74
C THR A 180 -19.90 -11.88 4.28
N LEU A 181 -19.03 -12.26 3.34
CA LEU A 181 -19.27 -12.11 1.91
C LEU A 181 -20.29 -13.13 1.41
N ASP A 182 -21.02 -12.75 0.36
CA ASP A 182 -21.87 -13.72 -0.34
C ASP A 182 -21.05 -14.86 -0.96
N GLU A 183 -21.72 -15.97 -1.25
CA GLU A 183 -21.05 -17.19 -1.70
C GLU A 183 -20.37 -17.00 -3.08
N SER A 184 -20.95 -16.18 -3.96
CA SER A 184 -20.35 -15.85 -5.26
C SER A 184 -19.03 -15.08 -5.12
N GLU A 185 -18.95 -14.14 -4.19
CA GLU A 185 -17.73 -13.40 -3.89
C GLU A 185 -16.68 -14.30 -3.23
N GLN A 186 -17.09 -15.21 -2.33
CA GLN A 186 -16.19 -16.21 -1.77
C GLN A 186 -15.61 -17.12 -2.87
N TYR A 187 -16.40 -17.57 -3.84
CA TYR A 187 -15.90 -18.37 -4.98
C TYR A 187 -14.91 -17.59 -5.85
N TYR A 188 -15.16 -16.30 -6.09
CA TYR A 188 -14.20 -15.47 -6.83
C TYR A 188 -12.89 -15.28 -6.06
N LEU A 189 -12.94 -14.95 -4.78
CA LEU A 189 -11.72 -14.89 -3.96
C LEU A 189 -10.98 -16.24 -4.01
N ARG A 190 -11.71 -17.35 -3.97
CA ARG A 190 -11.11 -18.69 -3.97
C ARG A 190 -10.34 -19.00 -5.25
N SER A 191 -10.72 -18.44 -6.40
CA SER A 191 -10.00 -18.64 -7.66
C SER A 191 -8.62 -17.95 -7.68
N GLU A 192 -8.44 -16.91 -6.88
CA GLU A 192 -7.19 -16.14 -6.76
C GLU A 192 -6.39 -16.48 -5.49
N ASN A 193 -6.94 -17.33 -4.63
CA ASN A 193 -6.34 -17.75 -3.37
C ASN A 193 -5.10 -18.64 -3.60
N ILE A 194 -4.04 -18.35 -2.86
CA ILE A 194 -2.71 -18.97 -2.96
C ILE A 194 -2.19 -19.34 -1.57
N GLU A 195 -1.16 -20.18 -1.55
CA GLU A 195 -0.45 -20.55 -0.31
C GLU A 195 0.15 -19.32 0.38
N SER A 196 0.13 -19.37 1.72
CA SER A 196 0.79 -18.39 2.58
C SER A 196 2.30 -18.36 2.30
N ASP A 197 2.89 -17.17 2.24
CA ASP A 197 4.35 -16.98 2.41
C ASP A 197 4.72 -16.57 3.84
N HIS A 198 3.73 -16.54 4.74
CA HIS A 198 3.86 -16.17 6.13
C HIS A 198 4.40 -14.75 6.39
N ASP A 199 4.37 -13.87 5.38
CA ASP A 199 4.72 -12.46 5.49
C ASP A 199 3.45 -11.61 5.42
N ILE A 200 3.03 -11.08 6.56
CA ILE A 200 1.87 -10.17 6.65
C ILE A 200 2.26 -8.72 6.96
N GLY A 201 3.56 -8.43 7.00
CA GLY A 201 4.05 -7.10 7.33
C GLY A 201 3.56 -6.06 6.33
N SER A 202 2.64 -5.21 6.77
CA SER A 202 1.94 -4.23 5.93
C SER A 202 1.20 -3.22 6.81
N GLU A 203 0.85 -2.07 6.25
CA GLU A 203 0.03 -1.05 6.94
C GLU A 203 -1.36 -1.58 7.33
N PHE A 204 -1.80 -2.69 6.74
CA PHE A 204 -3.02 -3.39 7.12
C PHE A 204 -2.88 -4.09 8.47
N TYR A 205 -1.78 -4.83 8.68
CA TYR A 205 -1.45 -5.38 10.00
C TYR A 205 -1.21 -4.26 11.02
N ASP A 206 -0.47 -3.21 10.62
CA ASP A 206 -0.19 -2.05 11.47
C ASP A 206 -1.49 -1.38 11.95
N GLY A 207 -2.44 -1.15 11.05
CA GLY A 207 -3.70 -0.50 11.36
C GLY A 207 -4.62 -1.35 12.23
N GLN A 208 -4.74 -2.64 11.93
CA GLN A 208 -5.75 -3.50 12.56
C GLN A 208 -5.25 -4.24 13.80
N ILE A 209 -3.95 -4.54 13.91
CA ILE A 209 -3.37 -5.27 15.03
C ILE A 209 -2.54 -4.34 15.92
N GLU A 210 -1.69 -3.49 15.33
CA GLU A 210 -0.80 -2.60 16.10
C GLU A 210 -1.44 -1.25 16.45
N VAL A 211 -2.65 -0.99 15.96
CA VAL A 211 -3.41 0.26 16.17
C VAL A 211 -2.60 1.50 15.76
N LYS A 212 -1.86 1.38 14.66
CA LYS A 212 -1.07 2.48 14.08
C LYS A 212 -1.88 3.16 12.99
N PHE A 213 -2.10 4.46 13.15
CA PHE A 213 -2.69 5.28 12.09
C PHE A 213 -1.72 5.40 10.92
N THR A 214 -2.25 5.30 9.71
CA THR A 214 -1.47 5.41 8.48
C THR A 214 -1.43 6.85 8.00
N ASP A 215 -0.32 7.22 7.36
CA ASP A 215 -0.25 8.47 6.61
C ASP A 215 -1.20 8.44 5.41
N TYR A 216 -1.59 9.63 4.94
CA TYR A 216 -2.27 9.78 3.66
C TYR A 216 -1.48 9.15 2.51
N THR A 217 -2.20 8.55 1.57
CA THR A 217 -1.64 8.08 0.29
C THR A 217 -0.96 9.23 -0.46
N PRO A 218 0.05 8.96 -1.31
CA PRO A 218 0.64 9.98 -2.18
C PRO A 218 -0.41 10.74 -3.01
N GLU A 219 -1.45 10.04 -3.47
CA GLU A 219 -2.58 10.58 -4.21
C GLU A 219 -3.43 11.52 -3.35
N ASP A 220 -3.79 11.12 -2.12
CA ASP A 220 -4.51 12.00 -1.20
C ASP A 220 -3.68 13.24 -0.84
N LYS A 221 -2.36 13.10 -0.69
CA LYS A 221 -1.44 14.23 -0.47
C LYS A 221 -1.45 15.19 -1.66
N LEU A 222 -1.48 14.67 -2.89
CA LEU A 222 -1.62 15.46 -4.12
C LEU A 222 -2.97 16.21 -4.16
N ILE A 223 -4.07 15.51 -3.88
CA ILE A 223 -5.40 16.13 -3.85
C ILE A 223 -5.47 17.22 -2.78
N ASN A 224 -4.90 16.98 -1.60
CA ASN A 224 -4.82 17.99 -0.54
C ASN A 224 -3.99 19.21 -0.98
N ALA A 225 -2.80 19.00 -1.55
CA ALA A 225 -1.96 20.09 -2.05
C ALA A 225 -2.68 20.93 -3.11
N ARG A 226 -3.40 20.27 -4.02
CA ARG A 226 -4.24 20.94 -5.02
C ARG A 226 -5.36 21.75 -4.38
N SER A 227 -6.05 21.22 -3.37
CA SER A 227 -7.10 21.96 -2.66
C SER A 227 -6.55 23.22 -1.98
N VAL A 228 -5.40 23.11 -1.31
CA VAL A 228 -4.69 24.26 -0.72
C VAL A 228 -4.34 25.31 -1.78
N PHE A 229 -3.84 24.87 -2.94
CA PHE A 229 -3.56 25.74 -4.07
C PHE A 229 -4.80 26.46 -4.62
N LEU A 230 -5.93 25.76 -4.75
CA LEU A 230 -7.18 26.37 -5.23
C LEU A 230 -7.72 27.39 -4.22
N GLU A 231 -7.69 27.08 -2.92
CA GLU A 231 -8.07 28.02 -1.88
C GLU A 231 -7.19 29.27 -1.88
N PHE A 232 -5.88 29.11 -2.05
CA PHE A 232 -4.95 30.22 -2.20
C PHE A 232 -5.32 31.10 -3.40
N CYS A 233 -5.54 30.49 -4.57
CA CYS A 233 -5.91 31.23 -5.78
C CYS A 233 -7.21 32.01 -5.60
N THR A 234 -8.23 31.41 -4.98
CA THR A 234 -9.50 32.10 -4.72
C THR A 234 -9.31 33.27 -3.76
N LYS A 235 -8.53 33.10 -2.69
CA LYS A 235 -8.24 34.16 -1.70
C LYS A 235 -7.46 35.31 -2.31
N GLU A 236 -6.47 35.01 -3.16
CA GLU A 236 -5.56 36.01 -3.71
C GLU A 236 -6.15 36.72 -4.95
N PHE A 237 -6.76 35.99 -5.87
CA PHE A 237 -7.24 36.57 -7.14
C PHE A 237 -8.73 36.90 -7.15
N GLY A 238 -9.48 36.46 -6.14
CA GLY A 238 -10.93 36.68 -6.01
C GLY A 238 -11.77 35.94 -7.07
N LEU A 239 -11.17 34.98 -7.78
CA LEU A 239 -11.81 34.14 -8.79
C LEU A 239 -11.32 32.70 -8.65
N GLU A 240 -12.19 31.75 -8.92
CA GLU A 240 -11.84 30.33 -8.93
C GLU A 240 -11.04 30.00 -10.20
N VAL A 241 -9.86 29.40 -10.05
CA VAL A 241 -8.98 29.03 -11.16
C VAL A 241 -9.22 27.61 -11.69
N SER A 242 -10.17 26.88 -11.11
CA SER A 242 -10.56 25.53 -11.49
C SER A 242 -12.02 25.28 -11.18
N HIS A 243 -12.69 24.50 -12.03
CA HIS A 243 -14.05 24.04 -11.82
C HIS A 243 -14.05 22.78 -10.95
N LEU A 244 -14.64 22.85 -9.75
CA LEU A 244 -14.91 21.67 -8.94
C LEU A 244 -16.26 21.05 -9.36
N THR A 245 -16.33 20.52 -10.58
CA THR A 245 -17.55 19.89 -11.10
C THR A 245 -17.80 18.53 -10.41
N ASN A 246 -19.05 18.06 -10.46
CA ASN A 246 -19.39 16.69 -10.03
C ASN A 246 -18.53 15.64 -10.74
N GLU A 247 -18.17 15.86 -12.01
CA GLU A 247 -17.29 14.99 -12.80
C GLU A 247 -15.86 14.96 -12.24
N THR A 248 -15.35 16.11 -11.78
CA THR A 248 -14.04 16.21 -11.12
C THR A 248 -14.05 15.46 -9.79
N ILE A 249 -15.12 15.59 -9.00
CA ILE A 249 -15.29 14.87 -7.73
C ILE A 249 -15.36 13.35 -7.97
N GLN A 250 -16.11 12.92 -8.99
CA GLN A 250 -16.18 11.52 -9.39
C GLN A 250 -14.84 10.99 -9.92
N SER A 251 -14.03 11.85 -10.53
CA SER A 251 -12.68 11.49 -10.97
C SER A 251 -11.76 11.28 -9.77
N ILE A 252 -11.79 12.20 -8.80
CA ILE A 252 -11.02 12.09 -7.55
C ILE A 252 -11.41 10.82 -6.79
N SER A 253 -12.70 10.48 -6.71
CA SER A 253 -13.15 9.29 -5.97
C SER A 253 -12.75 7.95 -6.59
N LYS A 254 -12.30 7.97 -7.85
CA LYS A 254 -11.77 6.80 -8.58
C LYS A 254 -10.25 6.72 -8.55
N LEU A 255 -9.57 7.76 -8.07
CA LEU A 255 -8.11 7.82 -8.05
C LEU A 255 -7.57 6.82 -7.02
N ASN A 256 -6.95 5.76 -7.53
CA ASN A 256 -6.26 4.75 -6.74
C ASN A 256 -4.88 4.51 -7.34
N PRO A 257 -3.88 4.11 -6.54
CA PRO A 257 -2.59 3.71 -7.07
C PRO A 257 -2.75 2.53 -8.05
N PRO A 258 -1.89 2.44 -9.07
CA PRO A 258 -1.90 1.32 -10.00
C PRO A 258 -1.55 0.03 -9.23
N VAL A 259 -2.38 -1.00 -9.40
CA VAL A 259 -2.27 -2.28 -8.71
C VAL A 259 -1.47 -3.28 -9.53
N LEU A 260 -1.81 -3.49 -10.80
CA LEU A 260 -1.10 -4.44 -11.67
C LEU A 260 -0.14 -3.77 -12.64
N HIS A 261 -0.17 -2.44 -12.74
CA HIS A 261 0.68 -1.66 -13.62
C HIS A 261 0.54 -2.08 -15.10
N THR A 262 -0.64 -2.59 -15.47
CA THR A 262 -0.95 -2.93 -16.87
C THR A 262 -1.03 -1.68 -17.73
N GLU A 263 -0.75 -1.77 -19.02
CA GLU A 263 -0.84 -0.63 -19.95
C GLU A 263 -2.22 0.07 -19.88
N LYS A 264 -3.30 -0.69 -19.72
CA LYS A 264 -4.65 -0.13 -19.52
C LYS A 264 -4.72 0.72 -18.26
N GLU A 265 -4.27 0.19 -17.12
CA GLU A 265 -4.29 0.90 -15.85
C GLU A 265 -3.41 2.16 -15.87
N GLN A 266 -2.26 2.09 -16.54
CA GLN A 266 -1.38 3.25 -16.77
C GLN A 266 -2.08 4.35 -17.57
N LYS A 267 -2.81 3.99 -18.64
CA LYS A 267 -3.62 4.94 -19.42
C LYS A 267 -4.73 5.55 -18.58
N ASP A 268 -5.48 4.70 -17.88
CA ASP A 268 -6.64 5.12 -17.09
C ASP A 268 -6.23 6.10 -15.99
N ILE A 269 -5.13 5.82 -15.27
CA ILE A 269 -4.68 6.68 -14.17
C ILE A 269 -4.09 8.00 -14.66
N VAL A 270 -3.34 7.99 -15.77
CA VAL A 270 -2.78 9.22 -16.35
C VAL A 270 -3.88 10.12 -16.90
N ASP A 271 -4.89 9.55 -17.55
CA ASP A 271 -6.06 10.31 -18.01
C ASP A 271 -6.85 10.91 -16.84
N LEU A 272 -7.02 10.13 -15.76
CA LEU A 272 -7.69 10.58 -14.54
C LEU A 272 -6.93 11.74 -13.88
N LEU A 273 -5.61 11.63 -13.73
CA LEU A 273 -4.77 12.70 -13.21
C LEU A 273 -4.84 13.95 -14.08
N ASN A 274 -4.89 13.81 -15.41
CA ASN A 274 -5.01 14.93 -16.33
C ASN A 274 -6.35 15.66 -16.18
N LYS A 275 -7.45 14.90 -16.10
CA LYS A 275 -8.79 15.44 -15.82
C LYS A 275 -8.81 16.25 -14.53
N ILE A 276 -8.24 15.69 -13.46
CA ILE A 276 -8.24 16.30 -12.13
C ILE A 276 -7.36 17.56 -12.06
N ASN A 277 -6.16 17.52 -12.66
CA ASN A 277 -5.14 18.55 -12.43
C ASN A 277 -5.03 19.59 -13.55
N ILE A 278 -5.50 19.27 -14.76
CA ILE A 278 -5.27 20.10 -15.96
C ILE A 278 -6.59 20.45 -16.64
N GLU A 279 -7.43 19.48 -16.99
CA GLU A 279 -8.69 19.75 -17.71
C GLU A 279 -9.69 20.49 -16.83
N SER A 280 -9.62 20.34 -15.51
CA SER A 280 -10.46 21.07 -14.57
C SER A 280 -10.14 22.57 -14.47
N LEU A 281 -9.04 23.06 -15.07
CA LEU A 281 -8.64 24.46 -14.96
C LEU A 281 -9.62 25.38 -15.70
N ASP A 282 -10.02 26.48 -15.05
CA ASP A 282 -10.89 27.48 -15.67
C ASP A 282 -10.04 28.43 -16.51
N VAL A 283 -9.92 28.10 -17.79
CA VAL A 283 -9.16 28.90 -18.76
C VAL A 283 -9.69 30.33 -18.84
N SER A 284 -10.99 30.55 -18.68
CA SER A 284 -11.61 31.88 -18.78
C SER A 284 -11.22 32.75 -17.59
N ASN A 285 -11.38 32.25 -16.37
CA ASN A 285 -11.00 32.97 -15.15
C ASN A 285 -9.49 33.20 -15.10
N LEU A 286 -8.67 32.20 -15.47
CA LEU A 286 -7.22 32.39 -15.59
C LEU A 286 -6.86 33.55 -16.53
N GLY A 287 -7.54 33.64 -17.69
CA GLY A 287 -7.34 34.74 -18.62
C GLY A 287 -7.72 36.10 -18.02
N ALA A 288 -8.85 36.18 -17.32
CA ALA A 288 -9.29 37.41 -16.66
C ALA A 288 -8.30 37.88 -15.59
N ILE A 289 -7.72 36.96 -14.81
CA ILE A 289 -6.71 37.29 -13.80
C ILE A 289 -5.41 37.77 -14.45
N ILE A 290 -4.93 37.09 -15.49
CA ILE A 290 -3.70 37.48 -16.22
C ILE A 290 -3.82 38.92 -16.78
N ILE A 291 -4.96 39.26 -17.37
CA ILE A 291 -5.22 40.63 -17.88
C ILE A 291 -5.16 41.65 -16.75
N LYS A 292 -5.75 41.35 -15.58
CA LYS A 292 -5.68 42.23 -14.40
C LYS A 292 -4.26 42.44 -13.89
N LEU A 293 -3.38 41.43 -14.03
CA LEU A 293 -1.96 41.51 -13.67
C LEU A 293 -1.08 42.12 -14.79
N GLY A 294 -1.65 42.54 -15.91
CA GLY A 294 -0.92 43.18 -17.01
C GLY A 294 -0.27 42.22 -18.01
N GLY A 295 -0.65 40.95 -18.02
CA GLY A 295 -0.21 39.97 -19.02
C GLY A 295 -1.19 39.80 -20.19
N ASP A 296 -0.75 39.07 -21.23
CA ASP A 296 -1.59 38.70 -22.38
C ASP A 296 -1.85 37.18 -22.42
N PRO A 297 -3.10 36.73 -22.15
CA PRO A 297 -3.44 35.30 -22.18
C PRO A 297 -3.80 34.78 -23.59
N LYS A 298 -3.75 35.61 -24.64
CA LYS A 298 -4.15 35.21 -26.00
C LYS A 298 -3.38 33.99 -26.49
N ASN A 299 -4.10 33.05 -27.11
CA ASN A 299 -3.57 31.80 -27.67
C ASN A 299 -2.86 30.86 -26.68
N LEU A 300 -2.94 31.13 -25.36
CA LEU A 300 -2.39 30.25 -24.33
C LEU A 300 -3.44 29.25 -23.84
N GLY A 301 -3.08 27.95 -23.81
CA GLY A 301 -3.84 26.91 -23.13
C GLY A 301 -3.71 26.98 -21.60
N GLY A 302 -4.46 26.16 -20.87
CA GLY A 302 -4.55 26.19 -19.40
C GLY A 302 -3.19 26.15 -18.69
N LEU A 303 -2.31 25.22 -19.06
CA LEU A 303 -0.97 25.10 -18.46
C LEU A 303 -0.11 26.35 -18.65
N LYS A 304 -0.08 26.89 -19.87
CA LYS A 304 0.68 28.12 -20.17
C LYS A 304 0.09 29.36 -19.50
N ARG A 305 -1.23 29.38 -19.25
CA ARG A 305 -1.87 30.42 -18.45
C ARG A 305 -1.47 30.33 -16.99
N ILE A 306 -1.43 29.13 -16.39
CA ILE A 306 -0.92 28.95 -15.02
C ILE A 306 0.53 29.42 -14.92
N GLU A 307 1.40 29.00 -15.85
CA GLU A 307 2.80 29.44 -15.90
C GLU A 307 2.93 30.97 -15.98
N LEU A 308 2.19 31.62 -16.88
CA LEU A 308 2.21 33.07 -17.04
C LEU A 308 1.65 33.79 -15.81
N LEU A 309 0.51 33.35 -15.28
CA LEU A 309 -0.13 33.92 -14.11
C LEU A 309 0.84 33.99 -12.92
N PHE A 310 1.49 32.87 -12.62
CA PHE A 310 2.40 32.79 -11.49
C PHE A 310 3.74 33.46 -11.77
N SER A 311 4.19 33.54 -13.03
CA SER A 311 5.37 34.34 -13.39
C SER A 311 5.14 35.84 -13.17
N LEU A 312 3.93 36.34 -13.44
CA LEU A 312 3.55 37.72 -13.14
C LEU A 312 3.44 37.98 -11.63
N LYS A 313 2.87 37.02 -10.88
CA LYS A 313 2.72 37.14 -9.42
C LYS A 313 4.03 37.01 -8.66
N PHE A 314 4.91 36.11 -9.10
CA PHE A 314 6.19 35.81 -8.45
C PHE A 314 7.38 35.93 -9.43
N PRO A 315 7.76 37.15 -9.86
CA PRO A 315 8.81 37.35 -10.88
C PRO A 315 10.20 36.82 -10.53
N LYS A 316 10.45 36.52 -9.24
CA LYS A 316 11.72 36.00 -8.74
C LYS A 316 11.78 34.47 -8.69
N LYS A 317 10.66 33.77 -8.89
CA LYS A 317 10.60 32.31 -8.89
C LYS A 317 10.81 31.79 -10.32
N ASP A 318 11.50 30.66 -10.45
CA ASP A 318 11.54 29.90 -11.70
C ASP A 318 10.23 29.11 -11.86
N VAL A 319 9.17 29.83 -12.24
CA VAL A 319 7.82 29.26 -12.32
C VAL A 319 7.75 28.16 -13.36
N HIS A 320 8.46 28.28 -14.49
CA HIS A 320 8.55 27.24 -15.51
C HIS A 320 9.01 25.91 -14.91
N LYS A 321 10.04 25.93 -14.05
CA LYS A 321 10.49 24.74 -13.33
C LYS A 321 9.45 24.21 -12.34
N ILE A 322 8.80 25.11 -11.59
CA ILE A 322 7.77 24.74 -10.59
C ILE A 322 6.61 24.00 -11.26
N VAL A 323 6.08 24.53 -12.38
CA VAL A 323 4.91 23.96 -13.06
C VAL A 323 5.24 22.84 -14.05
N SER A 324 6.53 22.56 -14.27
CA SER A 324 7.01 21.51 -15.18
C SER A 324 6.32 20.14 -14.99
N PRO A 325 6.03 19.67 -13.76
CA PRO A 325 5.34 18.39 -13.56
C PRO A 325 3.94 18.32 -14.19
N LEU A 326 3.22 19.45 -14.31
CA LEU A 326 1.93 19.49 -15.00
C LEU A 326 2.10 19.29 -16.52
N PHE A 327 3.18 19.83 -17.10
CA PHE A 327 3.52 19.57 -18.50
C PHE A 327 3.96 18.13 -18.71
N VAL A 328 4.72 17.55 -17.78
CA VAL A 328 5.10 16.13 -17.81
C VAL A 328 3.85 15.23 -17.80
N LEU A 329 2.88 15.51 -16.92
CA LEU A 329 1.61 14.78 -16.87
C LEU A 329 0.84 14.88 -18.20
N TYR A 330 0.82 16.05 -18.83
CA TYR A 330 0.18 16.24 -20.13
C TYR A 330 0.87 15.44 -21.23
N ASP A 331 2.20 15.53 -21.31
CA ASP A 331 2.97 14.81 -22.34
C ASP A 331 2.87 13.30 -22.16
N LEU A 332 2.86 12.81 -20.91
CA LEU A 332 2.66 11.39 -20.60
C LEU A 332 1.29 10.91 -21.06
N ARG A 333 0.23 11.72 -20.87
CA ARG A 333 -1.10 11.40 -21.40
C ARG A 333 -1.07 11.32 -22.92
N VAL A 334 -0.45 12.31 -23.59
CA VAL A 334 -0.35 12.33 -25.05
C VAL A 334 0.35 11.06 -25.56
N ASN A 335 1.46 10.70 -24.93
CA ASN A 335 2.27 9.53 -25.26
C ASN A 335 1.50 8.21 -25.12
N LEU A 336 0.77 8.04 -24.02
CA LEU A 336 0.07 6.80 -23.71
C LEU A 336 -1.25 6.65 -24.46
N LEU A 337 -2.03 7.74 -24.62
CA LEU A 337 -3.40 7.65 -25.17
C LEU A 337 -3.48 7.88 -26.67
N HIS A 338 -2.53 8.60 -27.29
CA HIS A 338 -2.60 8.91 -28.72
C HIS A 338 -1.76 7.95 -29.57
N ALA A 339 -2.20 7.75 -30.81
CA ALA A 339 -1.45 6.99 -31.81
C ALA A 339 -0.24 7.81 -32.30
N VAL A 340 0.86 7.75 -31.55
CA VAL A 340 2.19 8.26 -31.94
C VAL A 340 3.10 7.11 -32.36
N SER A 341 4.07 7.39 -33.26
CA SER A 341 5.08 6.40 -33.65
C SER A 341 5.94 5.98 -32.47
N ASP A 342 6.49 4.77 -32.51
CA ASP A 342 7.30 4.23 -31.40
C ASP A 342 8.55 5.07 -31.13
N GLU A 343 9.16 5.66 -32.17
CA GLU A 343 10.27 6.60 -32.03
C GLU A 343 9.87 7.84 -31.23
N LYS A 344 8.74 8.48 -31.58
CA LYS A 344 8.20 9.62 -30.83
C LYS A 344 7.80 9.24 -29.40
N LYS A 345 7.33 8.00 -29.21
CA LYS A 345 7.01 7.51 -27.86
C LYS A 345 8.26 7.43 -27.00
N PHE A 346 9.33 6.87 -27.56
CA PHE A 346 10.62 6.76 -26.88
C PHE A 346 11.20 8.12 -26.53
N GLU A 347 11.27 9.06 -27.49
CA GLU A 347 11.77 10.43 -27.26
C GLU A 347 10.97 11.16 -26.17
N ALA A 348 9.64 11.04 -26.19
CA ALA A 348 8.79 11.64 -25.17
C ALA A 348 9.01 11.00 -23.79
N LEU A 349 9.20 9.69 -23.69
CA LEU A 349 9.52 9.02 -22.42
C LEU A 349 10.90 9.43 -21.88
N VAL A 350 11.90 9.60 -22.75
CA VAL A 350 13.21 10.15 -22.38
C VAL A 350 13.04 11.55 -21.79
N SER A 351 12.30 12.43 -22.47
CA SER A 351 12.00 13.79 -21.99
C SER A 351 11.23 13.80 -20.66
N VAL A 352 10.29 12.87 -20.46
CA VAL A 352 9.57 12.68 -19.19
C VAL A 352 10.56 12.30 -18.08
N CYS A 353 11.41 11.30 -18.30
CA CYS A 353 12.39 10.86 -17.31
C CYS A 353 13.38 11.98 -16.93
N GLN A 354 13.89 12.71 -17.92
CA GLN A 354 14.80 13.83 -17.71
C GLN A 354 14.17 14.94 -16.87
N ARG A 355 12.93 15.34 -17.17
CA ARG A 355 12.21 16.38 -16.40
C ARG A 355 11.86 15.92 -14.99
N LEU A 356 11.59 14.63 -14.80
CA LEU A 356 11.40 14.03 -13.48
C LEU A 356 12.72 13.79 -12.73
N GLY A 357 13.88 13.91 -13.38
CA GLY A 357 15.18 13.66 -12.76
C GLY A 357 15.42 12.18 -12.42
N ILE A 358 14.82 11.26 -13.20
CA ILE A 358 14.99 9.81 -13.04
C ILE A 358 15.75 9.22 -14.25
N PRO A 359 16.35 8.02 -14.12
CA PRO A 359 17.09 7.40 -15.22
C PRO A 359 16.26 7.25 -16.49
N GLU A 360 16.89 7.48 -17.65
CA GLU A 360 16.26 7.23 -18.95
C GLU A 360 15.87 5.76 -19.11
N GLY A 361 14.73 5.49 -19.74
CA GLY A 361 14.19 4.13 -19.86
C GLY A 361 13.54 3.58 -18.59
N SER A 362 13.34 4.40 -17.57
CA SER A 362 12.57 4.03 -16.38
C SER A 362 11.16 3.55 -16.74
N SER A 363 10.70 2.50 -16.05
CA SER A 363 9.33 1.99 -16.21
C SER A 363 8.30 2.94 -15.59
N PHE A 364 7.02 2.69 -15.88
CA PHE A 364 5.93 3.42 -15.24
C PHE A 364 5.97 3.34 -13.71
N ASP A 365 6.48 2.25 -13.14
CA ASP A 365 6.60 2.02 -11.70
C ASP A 365 7.56 3.01 -11.02
N ALA A 366 8.54 3.51 -11.77
CA ALA A 366 9.43 4.57 -11.32
C ALA A 366 8.89 5.98 -11.69
N ILE A 367 8.26 6.13 -12.86
CA ILE A 367 7.69 7.40 -13.32
C ILE A 367 6.55 7.86 -12.42
N TYR A 368 5.61 6.96 -12.10
CA TYR A 368 4.36 7.32 -11.43
C TYR A 368 4.56 7.89 -10.01
N PRO A 369 5.29 7.23 -9.09
CA PRO A 369 5.50 7.77 -7.74
C PRO A 369 6.22 9.11 -7.77
N GLU A 370 7.18 9.27 -8.67
CA GLU A 370 7.93 10.52 -8.80
C GLU A 370 7.07 11.64 -9.39
N LEU A 371 6.24 11.34 -10.39
CA LEU A 371 5.27 12.29 -10.94
C LEU A 371 4.30 12.78 -9.86
N ILE A 372 3.71 11.89 -9.06
CA ILE A 372 2.80 12.27 -7.96
C ILE A 372 3.53 13.17 -6.95
N ARG A 373 4.75 12.81 -6.57
CA ARG A 373 5.57 13.60 -5.64
C ARG A 373 5.85 15.01 -6.18
N GLN A 374 6.24 15.12 -7.44
CA GLN A 374 6.54 16.41 -8.05
C GLN A 374 5.28 17.26 -8.32
N LEU A 375 4.16 16.66 -8.70
CA LEU A 375 2.87 17.35 -8.81
C LEU A 375 2.43 17.92 -7.45
N THR A 376 2.59 17.14 -6.38
CA THR A 376 2.29 17.58 -5.01
C THR A 376 3.14 18.80 -4.64
N ASN A 377 4.46 18.72 -4.89
CA ASN A 377 5.39 19.81 -4.60
C ASN A 377 5.13 21.05 -5.47
N CYS A 378 4.75 20.87 -6.74
CA CYS A 378 4.36 21.96 -7.63
C CYS A 378 3.27 22.81 -6.98
N PHE A 379 2.19 22.20 -6.49
CA PHE A 379 1.10 22.96 -5.86
C PHE A 379 1.53 23.68 -4.58
N TYR A 380 2.32 23.06 -3.71
CA TYR A 380 2.82 23.74 -2.51
C TYR A 380 3.75 24.92 -2.85
N GLN A 381 4.66 24.77 -3.81
CA GLN A 381 5.59 25.83 -4.20
C GLN A 381 4.94 27.06 -4.87
N LEU A 382 3.73 26.89 -5.43
CA LEU A 382 2.92 27.98 -5.97
C LEU A 382 2.18 28.77 -4.87
N VAL A 383 2.06 28.21 -3.67
CA VAL A 383 1.38 28.84 -2.51
C VAL A 383 2.36 29.47 -1.54
N ASP A 384 3.54 28.86 -1.36
CA ASP A 384 4.71 29.48 -0.72
C ASP A 384 5.22 30.67 -1.54
#